data_AF-A0A359B835-F1
#
_entry.id   AF-A0A359B835-F1
#
_cell.length_a   1.000
_cell.length_b   1.000
_cell.length_c   1.000
_cell.angle_alpha   90.00
_cell.angle_beta   90.00
_cell.angle_gamma   90.00
#
_symmetry.space_group_name_H-M   'P 1'
#
loop_
_entity.id
_entity.type
_entity.pdbx_description
1 polymer ?
#
loop_
_entity_poly.entity_id
_entity_poly.type
_entity_poly.pdbx_seq_one_letter_code
_entity_poly.pdbx_strand_id
1 'polypeptide(L)'
;MSKSFSRTRPTFNQFRDWFLEAVDRHSPGNANNPLAQWHSVGEEALRQEIISSFLDDLEMKFGFRPLLKGELHKLDCPLESVANRIFHVFSTMFLVEHINAKMYGQPVKREH
;
A
#
# COMPACT_ATOMS: atom_id res chain seq x y z
N MET A 1 25.84 5.50 5.12
CA MET A 1 25.31 6.08 3.87
C MET A 1 23.85 6.45 4.11
N SER A 2 23.59 7.75 4.27
CA SER A 2 22.25 8.29 4.48
C SER A 2 21.44 8.10 3.20
N LYS A 3 20.52 7.13 3.17
CA LYS A 3 19.60 6.94 2.05
C LYS A 3 18.70 8.17 1.99
N SER A 4 19.07 9.10 1.12
CA SER A 4 18.23 10.24 0.73
C SER A 4 16.85 9.71 0.32
N PHE A 5 15.80 10.30 0.87
CA PHE A 5 14.39 9.96 0.64
C PHE A 5 13.98 10.27 -0.82
N SER A 6 14.42 9.44 -1.77
CA SER A 6 14.07 9.52 -3.19
C SER A 6 12.93 8.54 -3.54
N ARG A 7 11.85 8.53 -2.76
CA ARG A 7 10.66 7.73 -3.07
C ARG A 7 9.55 8.71 -3.44
N THR A 8 9.45 9.06 -4.72
CA THR A 8 8.33 9.89 -5.20
C THR A 8 7.01 9.20 -4.87
N ARG A 9 5.99 9.96 -4.46
CA ARG A 9 4.65 9.41 -4.22
C ARG A 9 4.16 8.73 -5.51
N PRO A 10 3.75 7.45 -5.48
CA PRO A 10 3.18 6.81 -6.65
C PRO A 10 1.86 7.46 -7.05
N THR A 11 1.57 7.45 -8.34
CA THR A 11 0.22 7.69 -8.85
C THR A 11 -0.70 6.53 -8.45
N PHE A 12 -2.02 6.75 -8.46
CA PHE A 12 -2.96 5.68 -8.17
C PHE A 12 -2.81 4.51 -9.16
N ASN A 13 -2.61 4.78 -10.45
CA ASN A 13 -2.44 3.73 -11.46
C ASN A 13 -1.24 2.82 -11.12
N GLN A 14 -0.08 3.39 -10.81
CA GLN A 14 1.09 2.59 -10.40
C GLN A 14 0.82 1.76 -9.15
N PHE A 15 0.14 2.34 -8.16
CA PHE A 15 -0.19 1.65 -6.93
C PHE A 15 -1.18 0.50 -7.16
N ARG A 16 -2.20 0.74 -7.99
CA ARG A 16 -3.18 -0.27 -8.41
C ARG A 16 -2.47 -1.40 -9.12
N ASP A 17 -1.57 -1.11 -10.05
CA ASP A 17 -0.85 -2.13 -10.79
C ASP A 17 0.00 -3.01 -9.86
N TRP A 18 0.67 -2.43 -8.85
CA TRP A 18 1.37 -3.23 -7.82
C TRP A 18 0.44 -4.10 -6.98
N PHE A 19 -0.76 -3.61 -6.68
CA PHE A 19 -1.77 -4.41 -5.97
C PHE A 19 -2.28 -5.56 -6.84
N LEU A 20 -2.52 -5.31 -8.13
CA LEU A 20 -2.91 -6.35 -9.08
C LEU A 20 -1.80 -7.41 -9.25
N GLU A 21 -0.53 -7.00 -9.29
CA GLU A 21 0.61 -7.92 -9.26
C GLU A 21 0.60 -8.78 -8.00
N ALA A 22 0.31 -8.19 -6.82
CA ALA A 22 0.18 -8.95 -5.58
C ALA A 22 -0.98 -9.97 -5.65
N VAL A 23 -2.12 -9.56 -6.21
CA VAL A 23 -3.27 -10.47 -6.40
C VAL A 23 -2.89 -11.63 -7.33
N ASP A 24 -2.21 -11.36 -8.44
CA ASP A 24 -1.84 -12.37 -9.43
C ASP A 24 -0.84 -13.40 -8.88
N ARG A 25 0.08 -12.98 -7.99
CA ARG A 25 1.02 -13.90 -7.33
C ARG A 25 0.33 -14.96 -6.48
N HIS A 26 -0.79 -14.62 -5.85
CA HIS A 26 -1.53 -15.52 -4.96
C HIS A 26 -2.73 -16.19 -5.66
N SER A 27 -3.29 -15.55 -6.68
CA SER A 27 -4.47 -16.00 -7.40
C SER A 27 -4.31 -15.71 -8.91
N PRO A 28 -3.50 -16.52 -9.62
CA PRO A 28 -3.16 -16.27 -11.01
C PRO A 28 -4.40 -16.15 -11.91
N GLY A 29 -4.45 -15.10 -12.73
CA GLY A 29 -5.53 -14.85 -13.68
C GLY A 29 -6.71 -14.03 -13.13
N ASN A 30 -6.83 -13.89 -11.81
CA ASN A 30 -7.88 -13.09 -11.17
C ASN A 30 -7.57 -11.58 -11.09
N ALA A 31 -6.34 -11.17 -11.40
CA ALA A 31 -5.92 -9.78 -11.45
C ALA A 31 -6.21 -9.06 -12.79
N ASN A 32 -6.61 -9.81 -13.83
CA ASN A 32 -6.74 -9.29 -15.20
C ASN A 32 -7.90 -8.31 -15.39
N ASN A 33 -8.85 -8.26 -14.46
CA ASN A 33 -9.99 -7.35 -14.51
C ASN A 33 -10.08 -6.57 -13.19
N PRO A 34 -9.63 -5.30 -13.14
CA PRO A 34 -9.73 -4.45 -11.95
C PRO A 34 -11.17 -4.20 -11.47
N LEU A 35 -12.15 -4.41 -12.34
CA LEU A 35 -13.58 -4.30 -12.02
C LEU A 35 -14.20 -5.62 -11.54
N ALA A 36 -13.43 -6.72 -11.53
CA ALA A 36 -13.88 -7.97 -10.93
C ALA A 36 -14.16 -7.78 -9.44
N GLN A 37 -15.15 -8.52 -8.94
CA GLN A 37 -15.52 -8.45 -7.54
C GLN A 37 -14.39 -9.03 -6.68
N TRP A 38 -14.07 -8.35 -5.59
CA TRP A 38 -12.99 -8.77 -4.71
C TRP A 38 -13.20 -10.19 -4.16
N HIS A 39 -14.44 -10.54 -3.86
CA HIS A 39 -14.81 -11.88 -3.39
C HIS A 39 -14.50 -13.00 -4.41
N SER A 40 -14.37 -12.69 -5.71
CA SER A 40 -14.09 -13.70 -6.74
C SER A 40 -12.61 -14.06 -6.84
N VAL A 41 -11.73 -13.31 -6.17
CA VAL A 41 -10.28 -13.58 -6.13
C VAL A 41 -9.97 -14.88 -5.38
N GLY A 42 -10.83 -15.29 -4.46
CA GLY A 42 -10.70 -16.52 -3.68
C GLY A 42 -11.28 -16.34 -2.29
N GLU A 43 -11.12 -17.33 -1.42
CA GLU A 43 -11.66 -17.35 -0.07
C GLU A 43 -11.12 -16.22 0.82
N GLU A 44 -11.82 -15.96 1.92
CA GLU A 44 -11.48 -14.88 2.86
C GLU A 44 -10.01 -14.92 3.32
N ALA A 45 -9.51 -16.11 3.65
CA ALA A 45 -8.12 -16.32 4.09
C ALA A 45 -7.11 -15.90 3.01
N LEU A 46 -7.37 -16.22 1.74
CA LEU A 46 -6.50 -15.84 0.63
C LEU A 46 -6.50 -14.32 0.43
N ARG A 47 -7.68 -13.70 0.50
CA ARG A 47 -7.81 -12.23 0.39
C ARG A 47 -7.08 -11.52 1.52
N GLN A 48 -7.12 -12.08 2.74
CA GLN A 48 -6.36 -11.56 3.88
C GLN A 48 -4.84 -11.70 3.66
N GLU A 49 -4.39 -12.84 3.13
CA GLU A 49 -2.98 -13.08 2.80
C GLU A 49 -2.47 -12.08 1.75
N ILE A 50 -3.23 -11.86 0.68
CA ILE A 50 -2.90 -10.88 -0.37
C ILE A 50 -2.72 -9.48 0.23
N ILE A 51 -3.66 -9.04 1.07
CA ILE A 51 -3.58 -7.72 1.72
C ILE A 51 -2.34 -7.65 2.62
N SER A 52 -2.05 -8.72 3.38
CA SER A 52 -0.88 -8.75 4.25
C SER A 52 0.43 -8.67 3.47
N SER A 53 0.58 -9.50 2.44
CA SER A 53 1.75 -9.51 1.56
C SER A 53 1.96 -8.16 0.89
N PHE A 54 0.89 -7.54 0.38
CA PHE A 54 0.99 -6.23 -0.25
C PHE A 54 1.41 -5.14 0.74
N LEU A 55 0.97 -5.21 2.00
CA LEU A 55 1.42 -4.28 3.04
C LEU A 55 2.90 -4.48 3.40
N ASP A 56 3.39 -5.72 3.40
CA ASP A 56 4.81 -6.03 3.58
C ASP A 56 5.65 -5.42 2.45
N ASP A 57 5.17 -5.52 1.20
CA ASP A 57 5.81 -4.91 0.03
C ASP A 57 5.89 -3.37 0.18
N LEU A 58 4.81 -2.73 0.64
CA LEU A 58 4.80 -1.29 0.88
C LEU A 58 5.75 -0.90 2.01
N GLU A 59 5.84 -1.68 3.08
CA GLU A 59 6.78 -1.45 4.18
C GLU A 59 8.22 -1.55 3.72
N MET A 60 8.58 -2.59 2.95
CA MET A 60 9.90 -2.71 2.36
C MET A 60 10.20 -1.56 1.38
N LYS A 61 9.21 -1.19 0.56
CA LYS A 61 9.35 -0.18 -0.50
C LYS A 61 9.22 1.26 -0.02
N PHE A 62 8.67 1.54 1.15
CA PHE A 62 8.48 2.91 1.65
C PHE A 62 8.99 3.15 3.07
N GLY A 63 9.32 2.10 3.81
CA GLY A 63 9.84 2.17 5.17
C GLY A 63 8.76 2.32 6.24
N PHE A 64 7.49 2.18 5.85
CA PHE A 64 6.35 2.21 6.76
C PHE A 64 5.24 1.30 6.24
N ARG A 65 4.50 0.69 7.16
CA ARG A 65 3.32 -0.10 6.87
C ARG A 65 2.04 0.74 7.00
N PRO A 66 1.18 0.82 5.97
CA PRO A 66 -0.12 1.46 6.13
C PRO A 66 -0.98 0.82 7.23
N LEU A 67 -1.51 1.65 8.14
CA LEU A 67 -2.40 1.20 9.21
C LEU A 67 -3.86 1.24 8.73
N LEU A 68 -4.30 0.14 8.14
CA LEU A 68 -5.64 0.02 7.57
C LEU A 68 -6.69 -0.18 8.67
N LYS A 69 -7.80 0.55 8.58
CA LYS A 69 -8.98 0.35 9.44
C LYS A 69 -10.00 -0.52 8.71
N GLY A 70 -10.55 -1.51 9.42
CA GLY A 70 -11.60 -2.39 8.92
C GLY A 70 -11.10 -3.64 8.19
N GLU A 71 -12.04 -4.51 7.84
CA GLU A 71 -11.76 -5.84 7.28
C GLU A 71 -11.79 -5.78 5.75
N LEU A 72 -10.70 -5.30 5.15
CA LEU A 72 -10.62 -5.16 3.68
C LEU A 72 -10.82 -6.48 2.93
N HIS A 73 -10.47 -7.62 3.55
CA HIS A 73 -10.67 -8.96 2.99
C HIS A 73 -12.15 -9.39 2.93
N LYS A 74 -13.06 -8.67 3.60
CA LYS A 74 -14.52 -8.94 3.61
C LYS A 74 -15.33 -7.95 2.77
N LEU A 75 -14.68 -7.00 2.11
CA LEU A 75 -15.42 -6.00 1.33
C LEU A 75 -16.09 -6.63 0.11
N ASP A 76 -17.37 -6.34 -0.04
CA ASP A 76 -18.14 -6.63 -1.24
C ASP A 76 -18.04 -5.45 -2.21
N CYS A 77 -16.90 -5.38 -2.92
CA CYS A 77 -16.63 -4.32 -3.88
C CYS A 77 -15.66 -4.77 -4.98
N PRO A 78 -15.52 -3.99 -6.06
CA PRO A 78 -14.51 -4.27 -7.07
C PRO A 78 -13.08 -4.23 -6.52
N LEU A 79 -12.20 -5.02 -7.13
CA LEU A 79 -10.78 -5.12 -6.80
C LEU A 79 -10.08 -3.75 -6.76
N GLU A 80 -10.35 -2.88 -7.73
CA GLU A 80 -9.83 -1.51 -7.78
C GLU A 80 -10.26 -0.67 -6.57
N SER A 81 -11.46 -0.90 -6.03
CA SER A 81 -11.94 -0.17 -4.85
C SER A 81 -11.18 -0.56 -3.58
N VAL A 82 -10.71 -1.80 -3.49
CA VAL A 82 -9.79 -2.23 -2.42
C VAL A 82 -8.46 -1.49 -2.56
N ALA A 83 -7.86 -1.50 -3.76
CA ALA A 83 -6.62 -0.78 -4.05
C ALA A 83 -6.74 0.71 -3.69
N ASN A 84 -7.85 1.35 -4.07
CA ASN A 84 -8.09 2.76 -3.79
C ASN A 84 -8.17 3.06 -2.28
N ARG A 85 -8.83 2.21 -1.49
CA ARG A 85 -8.87 2.36 -0.02
C ARG A 85 -7.48 2.27 0.61
N ILE A 86 -6.66 1.31 0.19
CA ILE A 86 -5.28 1.19 0.67
C ILE A 86 -4.46 2.41 0.23
N PHE A 87 -4.60 2.84 -1.03
CA PHE A 87 -3.91 4.01 -1.58
C PHE A 87 -4.22 5.30 -0.83
N HIS A 88 -5.47 5.49 -0.40
CA HIS A 88 -5.86 6.65 0.41
C HIS A 88 -5.12 6.68 1.75
N VAL A 89 -5.10 5.56 2.49
CA VAL A 89 -4.39 5.47 3.77
C VAL A 89 -2.88 5.65 3.57
N PHE A 90 -2.32 4.91 2.61
CA PHE A 90 -0.91 5.01 2.23
C PHE A 90 -0.53 6.45 1.88
N SER A 91 -1.33 7.15 1.08
CA SER A 91 -1.06 8.52 0.65
C SER A 91 -1.04 9.52 1.81
N THR A 92 -2.00 9.39 2.73
CA THR A 92 -2.03 10.23 3.94
C THR A 92 -0.78 9.99 4.79
N MET A 93 -0.41 8.73 5.02
CA MET A 93 0.78 8.39 5.80
C MET A 93 2.07 8.84 5.10
N PHE A 94 2.17 8.62 3.79
CA PHE A 94 3.30 9.07 2.98
C PHE A 94 3.53 10.58 3.10
N LEU A 95 2.46 11.38 3.07
CA LEU A 95 2.54 12.83 3.25
C LEU A 95 3.03 13.20 4.66
N VAL A 96 2.52 12.53 5.70
CA VAL A 96 2.95 12.76 7.10
C VAL A 96 4.42 12.42 7.28
N GLU A 97 4.87 11.26 6.78
CA GLU A 97 6.27 10.85 6.81
C GLU A 97 7.18 11.83 6.05
N HIS A 98 6.73 12.31 4.89
CA HIS A 98 7.48 13.30 4.12
C HIS A 98 7.56 14.67 4.80
N ILE A 99 6.48 15.10 5.48
CA ILE A 99 6.48 16.32 6.30
C ILE A 99 7.43 16.16 7.48
N ASN A 100 7.35 15.04 8.21
CA ASN A 100 8.24 14.76 9.34
C ASN A 100 9.70 14.72 8.89
N ALA A 101 10.02 14.06 7.78
CA ALA A 101 11.37 14.03 7.22
C ALA A 101 11.88 15.43 6.84
N LYS A 102 11.01 16.35 6.38
CA LYS A 102 11.37 17.75 6.15
C LYS A 102 11.59 18.54 7.44
N MET A 103 10.76 18.31 8.46
CA MET A 103 10.83 19.02 9.75
C MET A 103 12.03 18.59 10.59
N TYR A 104 12.34 17.29 10.61
CA TYR A 104 13.42 16.70 11.40
C TYR A 104 14.71 16.43 10.58
N GLY A 105 14.69 16.73 9.28
CA GLY A 105 15.79 16.52 8.34
C GLY A 105 16.94 17.52 8.44
N GLN A 106 16.84 18.55 9.29
CA GLN A 106 18.02 19.25 9.78
C GLN A 106 18.38 18.65 11.14
N PRO A 107 19.62 18.13 11.33
CA PRO A 107 20.10 17.88 12.68
C PRO A 107 20.05 19.23 13.39
N VAL A 108 19.13 19.39 14.32
CA VAL A 108 19.24 20.43 15.34
C VAL A 108 20.54 20.09 16.06
N LYS A 109 21.63 20.78 15.69
CA LYS A 109 22.86 20.79 16.49
C LYS A 109 22.42 21.31 17.85
N ARG A 110 22.20 20.39 18.78
CA ARG A 110 22.16 20.73 20.19
C ARG A 110 23.62 21.00 20.56
N GLU A 111 24.03 22.25 20.39
CA GLU A 111 25.15 22.77 21.16
C GLU A 111 24.67 22.86 22.61
N HIS A 112 25.41 22.19 23.50
CA HIS A 112 25.71 22.51 24.90
C HIS A 112 25.98 21.21 25.67
#